data_AF-A0A7X7PQA1-F1
#
_entry.id   AF-A0A7X7PQA1-F1
#
_cell.length_a   1.000
_cell.length_b   1.000
_cell.length_c   1.000
_cell.angle_alpha   90.00
_cell.angle_beta   90.00
_cell.angle_gamma   90.00
#
_symmetry.space_group_name_H-M   'P 1'
#
loop_
_entity.id
_entity.type
_entity.pdbx_description
1 polymer ?
#
loop_
_entity_poly.entity_id
_entity_poly.type
_entity_poly.pdbx_seq_one_letter_code
_entity_poly.pdbx_strand_id
1 'polypeptide(L)'
;MSGAAEHPLVAAPLESRLWSLPEGVRLVEANGVSPGVTYPRGFVASGVSAGIKESGRPDVGLLAAASDCRAQVTSAAVFTSNAFAAAPIVVSQRETKLSKLCAVVANSGSANACTGGEGLVVARGMQAACAAELGIAPEQVGVASTGLIGTVPPWDRVEQGIAAAATSLQATGGADFLASI
;
A
#
# COMPACT_ATOMS: atom_id res chain seq x y z
N MET A 1 19.11 -4.68 -25.92
CA MET A 1 19.91 -4.60 -24.69
C MET A 1 19.69 -3.22 -24.08
N SER A 2 18.56 -3.00 -23.40
CA SER A 2 18.30 -1.75 -22.70
C SER A 2 18.81 -1.91 -21.28
N GLY A 3 19.90 -1.21 -20.95
CA GLY A 3 20.37 -1.11 -19.58
C GLY A 3 19.24 -0.54 -18.73
N ALA A 4 18.84 -1.30 -17.71
CA ALA A 4 18.00 -0.76 -16.66
C ALA A 4 18.73 0.46 -16.09
N ALA A 5 18.12 1.64 -16.18
CA ALA A 5 18.68 2.85 -15.62
C ALA A 5 18.90 2.61 -14.12
N GLU A 6 20.15 2.76 -13.65
CA GLU A 6 20.49 2.65 -12.24
C GLU A 6 19.58 3.58 -11.43
N HIS A 7 18.88 3.01 -10.45
CA HIS A 7 17.99 3.77 -9.59
C HIS A 7 18.84 4.70 -8.70
N PRO A 8 18.71 6.04 -8.81
CA PRO A 8 19.69 6.99 -8.25
C PRO A 8 19.82 6.96 -6.72
N LEU A 9 18.86 6.35 -6.02
CA LEU A 9 18.87 6.20 -4.56
C LEU A 9 19.33 4.82 -4.06
N VAL A 10 19.37 3.81 -4.93
CA VAL A 10 19.67 2.41 -4.56
C VAL A 10 20.76 1.89 -5.49
N ALA A 11 21.91 2.56 -5.49
CA ALA A 11 23.06 2.16 -6.31
C ALA A 11 23.74 0.87 -5.78
N ALA A 12 23.64 0.62 -4.46
CA ALA A 12 24.21 -0.55 -3.81
C ALA A 12 23.29 -1.03 -2.67
N PRO A 13 22.18 -1.73 -2.97
CA PRO A 13 21.19 -2.16 -1.97
C PRO A 13 21.75 -3.08 -0.87
N LEU A 14 22.93 -3.67 -1.12
CA LEU A 14 23.62 -4.55 -0.19
C LEU A 14 24.74 -3.85 0.60
N GLU A 15 25.02 -2.58 0.32
CA GLU A 15 26.06 -1.81 1.01
C GLU A 15 25.42 -0.76 1.91
N SER A 16 25.84 -0.74 3.18
CA SER A 16 25.40 0.26 4.15
C SER A 16 26.59 0.71 4.99
N ARG A 17 26.64 2.02 5.30
CA ARG A 17 27.60 2.58 6.25
C ARG A 17 27.20 2.36 7.72
N LEU A 18 25.93 2.01 7.95
CA LEU A 18 25.34 1.94 9.29
C LEU A 18 25.25 0.52 9.83
N TRP A 19 25.30 -0.49 8.95
CA TRP A 19 25.11 -1.89 9.31
C TRP A 19 25.73 -2.80 8.25
N SER A 20 26.03 -4.04 8.63
CA SER A 20 26.50 -5.09 7.73
C SER A 20 25.41 -6.15 7.55
N LEU A 21 25.30 -6.72 6.36
CA LEU A 21 24.38 -7.82 6.10
C LEU A 21 24.80 -9.07 6.90
N PRO A 22 23.86 -9.78 7.54
CA PRO A 22 24.13 -11.08 8.11
C PRO A 22 24.63 -12.08 7.06
N GLU A 23 25.40 -13.08 7.50
CA GLU A 23 25.87 -14.16 6.65
C GLU A 23 24.68 -14.89 5.97
N GLY A 24 24.84 -15.21 4.68
CA GLY A 24 23.83 -15.93 3.90
C GLY A 24 22.70 -15.06 3.33
N VAL A 25 22.66 -13.75 3.62
CA VAL A 25 21.71 -12.83 2.98
C VAL A 25 22.14 -12.57 1.54
N ARG A 26 21.18 -12.67 0.62
CA ARG A 26 21.37 -12.38 -0.81
C ARG A 26 20.22 -11.54 -1.34
N LEU A 27 20.49 -10.70 -2.33
CA LEU A 27 19.46 -10.04 -3.11
C LEU A 27 18.72 -11.10 -3.95
N VAL A 28 17.40 -11.04 -3.96
CA VAL A 28 16.56 -11.91 -4.80
C VAL A 28 15.92 -11.06 -5.88
N GLU A 29 16.61 -10.97 -7.02
CA GLU A 29 16.13 -10.28 -8.22
C GLU A 29 16.39 -11.18 -9.43
N ALA A 30 15.43 -12.07 -9.73
CA ALA A 30 15.55 -12.94 -10.89
C ALA A 30 15.57 -12.07 -12.16
N ASN A 31 16.66 -12.11 -12.91
CA ASN A 31 16.87 -11.31 -14.12
C ASN A 31 16.76 -9.78 -13.90
N GLY A 32 17.13 -9.30 -12.70
CA GLY A 32 17.06 -7.86 -12.37
C GLY A 32 15.65 -7.36 -12.08
N VAL A 33 14.69 -8.26 -11.84
CA VAL A 33 13.32 -7.92 -11.49
C VAL A 33 13.03 -8.40 -10.07
N SER A 34 12.57 -7.47 -9.22
CA SER A 34 12.10 -7.82 -7.88
C SER A 34 10.85 -8.70 -7.96
N PRO A 35 10.78 -9.80 -7.21
CA PRO A 35 9.60 -10.66 -7.17
C PRO A 35 8.42 -10.03 -6.42
N GLY A 36 8.60 -8.85 -5.83
CA GLY A 36 7.52 -8.02 -5.29
C GLY A 36 7.02 -8.42 -3.90
N VAL A 37 5.94 -7.76 -3.47
CA VAL A 37 5.40 -7.83 -2.10
C VAL A 37 4.80 -9.18 -1.72
N THR A 38 4.48 -10.05 -2.70
CA THR A 38 3.95 -11.39 -2.45
C THR A 38 5.01 -12.50 -2.55
N TYR A 39 6.29 -12.13 -2.72
CA TYR A 39 7.38 -13.12 -2.67
C TYR A 39 7.51 -13.81 -1.30
N PRO A 40 7.45 -13.08 -0.16
CA PRO A 40 7.39 -13.73 1.14
C PRO A 40 6.06 -14.48 1.28
N ARG A 41 6.11 -15.70 1.82
CA ARG A 41 4.91 -16.49 2.11
C ARG A 41 4.02 -15.75 3.11
N GLY A 42 2.71 -15.92 2.95
CA GLY A 42 1.72 -15.35 3.87
C GLY A 42 1.25 -13.95 3.49
N PHE A 43 1.64 -13.43 2.32
CA PHE A 43 1.10 -12.19 1.75
C PHE A 43 0.27 -12.47 0.51
N VAL A 44 -0.82 -11.72 0.38
CA VAL A 44 -1.68 -11.67 -0.80
C VAL A 44 -1.85 -10.22 -1.20
N ALA A 45 -1.99 -9.96 -2.48
CA ALA A 45 -2.15 -8.62 -2.99
C ALA A 45 -3.06 -8.59 -4.22
N SER A 46 -3.53 -7.40 -4.57
CA SER A 46 -4.31 -7.12 -5.76
C SER A 46 -4.22 -5.64 -6.12
N GLY A 47 -4.52 -5.34 -7.38
CA GLY A 47 -4.67 -3.98 -7.89
C GLY A 47 -5.73 -3.95 -8.97
N VAL A 48 -6.58 -2.93 -8.96
CA VAL A 48 -7.73 -2.80 -9.85
C VAL A 48 -7.85 -1.39 -10.39
N SER A 49 -8.54 -1.25 -11.51
CA SER A 49 -8.95 0.04 -12.05
C SER A 49 -10.35 0.39 -11.53
N ALA A 50 -10.42 1.32 -10.60
CA ALA A 50 -11.65 1.89 -10.04
C ALA A 50 -12.10 3.17 -10.77
N GLY A 51 -11.28 3.68 -11.69
CA GLY A 51 -11.61 4.85 -12.50
C GLY A 51 -11.36 6.18 -11.77
N ILE A 52 -10.50 6.20 -10.76
CA ILE A 52 -9.98 7.43 -10.15
C ILE A 52 -9.08 8.15 -11.17
N LYS A 53 -8.24 7.41 -11.90
CA LYS A 53 -7.42 7.94 -12.99
C LYS A 53 -8.19 7.91 -14.30
N GLU A 54 -8.25 9.04 -15.00
CA GLU A 54 -8.84 9.13 -16.36
C GLU A 54 -8.17 8.18 -17.36
N SER A 55 -6.89 7.86 -17.16
CA SER A 55 -6.14 6.92 -18.02
C SER A 55 -6.68 5.48 -18.03
N GLY A 56 -7.56 5.11 -17.08
CA GLY A 56 -8.06 3.74 -16.92
C GLY A 56 -7.03 2.75 -16.37
N ARG A 57 -5.79 3.18 -16.11
CA ARG A 57 -4.78 2.38 -15.43
C ARG A 57 -5.22 2.03 -14.00
N PRO A 58 -4.72 0.92 -13.43
CA PRO A 58 -5.01 0.56 -12.05
C PRO A 58 -4.72 1.72 -11.08
N ASP A 59 -5.59 1.87 -10.09
CA ASP A 59 -5.61 3.02 -9.19
C ASP A 59 -6.13 2.74 -7.78
N VAL A 60 -6.55 1.51 -7.49
CA VAL A 60 -6.79 1.02 -6.13
C VAL A 60 -6.05 -0.29 -5.92
N GLY A 61 -5.27 -0.37 -4.85
CA GLY A 61 -4.45 -1.52 -4.49
C GLY A 61 -4.73 -1.99 -3.07
N LEU A 62 -4.67 -3.30 -2.87
CA LEU A 62 -4.78 -3.91 -1.55
C LEU A 62 -3.62 -4.90 -1.35
N LEU A 63 -2.88 -4.74 -0.25
CA LEU A 63 -1.89 -5.68 0.24
C LEU A 63 -2.36 -6.19 1.62
N ALA A 64 -2.37 -7.50 1.82
CA ALA A 64 -2.80 -8.08 3.08
C ALA A 64 -1.97 -9.31 3.47
N ALA A 65 -1.90 -9.58 4.77
CA ALA A 65 -1.54 -10.90 5.23
C ALA A 65 -2.68 -11.89 4.88
N ALA A 66 -2.30 -13.05 4.34
CA ALA A 66 -3.20 -14.18 4.10
C ALA A 66 -3.94 -14.54 5.40
N SER A 67 -5.19 -14.99 5.28
CA SER A 67 -6.10 -15.16 6.43
C SER A 67 -5.53 -16.03 7.54
N ASP A 68 -4.83 -17.11 7.18
CA ASP A 68 -4.13 -18.04 8.08
C ASP A 68 -2.87 -17.46 8.75
N CYS A 69 -2.34 -16.37 8.21
CA CYS A 69 -1.12 -15.70 8.70
C CYS A 69 -1.41 -14.47 9.58
N ARG A 70 -2.64 -13.93 9.58
CA ARG A 70 -3.01 -12.67 10.27
C ARG A 70 -2.68 -12.66 11.76
N ALA A 71 -2.81 -13.79 12.45
CA ALA A 71 -2.54 -13.89 13.89
C ALA A 71 -1.05 -13.66 14.25
N GLN A 72 -0.15 -13.84 13.28
CA GLN A 72 1.31 -13.76 13.45
C GLN A 72 1.88 -12.42 12.96
N VAL A 73 1.02 -11.51 12.50
CA VAL A 73 1.44 -10.23 11.94
C VAL A 73 2.13 -9.38 12.99
N THR A 74 3.32 -8.92 12.64
CA THR A 74 4.03 -7.81 13.27
C THR A 74 4.28 -6.74 12.21
N SER A 75 4.15 -5.48 12.59
CA SER A 75 4.37 -4.37 11.66
C SER A 75 5.04 -3.18 12.35
N ALA A 76 5.62 -2.32 11.52
CA ALA A 76 6.06 -0.99 11.90
C ALA A 76 5.78 -0.05 10.71
N ALA A 77 5.47 1.20 11.00
CA ALA A 77 5.30 2.22 9.98
C ALA A 77 5.97 3.51 10.42
N VAL A 78 6.54 4.21 9.45
CA VAL A 78 7.08 5.56 9.61
C VAL A 78 6.32 6.47 8.66
N PHE A 79 6.17 7.73 9.07
CA PHE A 79 5.39 8.71 8.33
C PHE A 79 6.25 9.94 8.07
N THR A 80 5.87 10.73 7.06
CA THR A 80 6.53 12.00 6.77
C THR A 80 6.48 12.93 7.98
N SER A 81 7.56 13.69 8.20
CA SER A 81 7.64 14.76 9.20
C SER A 81 7.10 16.10 8.70
N ASN A 82 6.61 16.14 7.45
CA ASN A 82 6.04 17.35 6.86
C ASN A 82 4.81 17.81 7.64
N ALA A 83 4.71 19.12 7.90
CA ALA A 83 3.58 19.75 8.59
C ALA A 83 2.24 19.56 7.86
N PHE A 84 2.26 19.36 6.53
CA PHE A 84 1.09 19.13 5.69
C PHE A 84 0.86 17.64 5.42
N ALA A 85 0.82 16.83 6.47
CA ALA A 85 0.50 15.41 6.36
C ALA A 85 -0.89 15.20 5.74
N ALA A 86 -0.97 14.31 4.74
CA ALA A 86 -2.22 13.98 4.06
C ALA A 86 -3.21 13.28 5.01
N ALA A 87 -4.51 13.36 4.72
CA ALA A 87 -5.55 12.68 5.50
C ALA A 87 -5.28 11.17 5.75
N PRO A 88 -4.85 10.35 4.77
CA PRO A 88 -4.53 8.94 5.02
C PRO A 88 -3.35 8.73 5.97
N ILE A 89 -2.38 9.65 6.01
CA ILE A 89 -1.28 9.59 6.98
C ILE A 89 -1.82 9.82 8.39
N VAL A 90 -2.70 10.82 8.56
CA VAL A 90 -3.29 11.14 9.87
C VAL A 90 -4.10 9.95 10.40
N VAL A 91 -4.95 9.34 9.56
CA VAL A 91 -5.74 8.15 9.93
C VAL A 91 -4.82 6.98 10.26
N SER A 92 -3.90 6.63 9.36
CA SER A 92 -2.96 5.52 9.58
C SER A 92 -2.13 5.70 10.85
N GLN A 93 -1.67 6.92 11.14
CA GLN A 93 -0.84 7.20 12.31
C GLN A 93 -1.61 7.15 13.63
N ARG A 94 -2.85 7.67 13.65
CA ARG A 94 -3.59 7.90 14.91
C ARG A 94 -4.62 6.83 15.23
N GLU A 95 -5.15 6.16 14.21
CA GLU A 95 -6.34 5.29 14.30
C GLU A 95 -6.01 3.83 13.98
N THR A 96 -4.73 3.49 13.87
CA THR A 96 -4.30 2.10 13.66
C THR A 96 -3.42 1.59 14.78
N LYS A 97 -3.45 0.27 14.96
CA LYS A 97 -2.49 -0.47 15.77
C LYS A 97 -1.26 -0.74 14.91
N LEU A 98 -0.33 0.21 14.88
CA LEU A 98 0.88 0.17 14.05
C LEU A 98 1.74 -1.09 14.22
N SER A 99 1.60 -1.83 15.32
CA SER A 99 2.30 -3.10 15.56
C SER A 99 1.59 -4.33 14.97
N LYS A 100 0.37 -4.19 14.44
CA LYS A 100 -0.48 -5.28 13.92
C LYS A 100 -1.30 -4.89 12.69
N LEU A 101 -0.69 -4.21 11.72
CA LEU A 101 -1.32 -3.90 10.43
C LEU A 101 -1.42 -5.17 9.58
N CYS A 102 -2.61 -5.74 9.48
CA CYS A 102 -2.88 -6.93 8.68
C CYS A 102 -3.15 -6.60 7.20
N ALA A 103 -3.48 -5.35 6.88
CA ALA A 103 -3.67 -4.91 5.51
C ALA A 103 -3.27 -3.44 5.32
N VAL A 104 -2.93 -3.10 4.08
CA VAL A 104 -2.80 -1.72 3.61
C VAL A 104 -3.61 -1.58 2.34
N VAL A 105 -4.54 -0.62 2.34
CA VAL A 105 -5.29 -0.24 1.16
C VAL A 105 -4.80 1.10 0.65
N ALA A 106 -4.55 1.19 -0.65
CA ALA A 106 -3.97 2.37 -1.28
C ALA A 106 -4.79 2.79 -2.49
N ASN A 107 -4.90 4.09 -2.72
CA ASN A 107 -5.37 4.62 -3.99
C ASN A 107 -4.31 5.53 -4.63
N SER A 108 -4.38 5.69 -5.95
CA SER A 108 -3.54 6.63 -6.69
C SER A 108 -4.35 7.51 -7.65
N GLY A 109 -3.79 8.65 -8.06
CA GLY A 109 -4.47 9.68 -8.84
C GLY A 109 -4.94 10.88 -8.01
N SER A 110 -5.16 10.70 -6.71
CA SER A 110 -5.40 11.76 -5.74
C SER A 110 -4.65 11.45 -4.46
N ALA A 111 -3.85 12.40 -3.98
CA ALA A 111 -3.07 12.24 -2.74
C ALA A 111 -3.91 12.38 -1.48
N ASN A 112 -5.16 12.84 -1.58
CA ASN A 112 -6.01 13.16 -0.44
C ASN A 112 -5.27 14.02 0.62
N ALA A 113 -4.52 15.01 0.12
CA ALA A 113 -3.74 15.95 0.91
C ALA A 113 -4.34 17.36 0.79
N CYS A 114 -4.32 18.12 1.88
CA CYS A 114 -4.94 19.46 1.95
C CYS A 114 -6.45 19.47 1.65
N THR A 115 -7.16 18.41 2.02
CA THR A 115 -8.58 18.15 1.75
C THR A 115 -9.51 18.35 2.96
N GLY A 116 -8.95 18.78 4.10
CA GLY A 116 -9.73 19.08 5.30
C GLY A 116 -10.51 17.88 5.85
N GLY A 117 -11.69 18.17 6.42
CA GLY A 117 -12.54 17.16 7.05
C GLY A 117 -13.05 16.09 6.08
N GLU A 118 -13.39 16.48 4.84
CA GLU A 118 -13.87 15.54 3.81
C GLU A 118 -12.82 14.48 3.49
N GLY A 119 -11.55 14.89 3.35
CA GLY A 119 -10.45 13.94 3.15
C GLY A 119 -10.29 12.93 4.27
N LEU A 120 -10.49 13.36 5.52
CA LEU A 120 -10.47 12.47 6.68
C LEU A 120 -11.64 11.49 6.68
N VAL A 121 -12.85 11.92 6.28
CA VAL A 121 -14.00 11.03 6.13
C VAL A 121 -13.69 9.95 5.09
N VAL A 122 -13.15 10.32 3.93
CA VAL A 122 -12.79 9.36 2.89
C VAL A 122 -11.69 8.39 3.36
N ALA A 123 -10.65 8.89 4.03
CA ALA A 123 -9.58 8.03 4.55
C ALA A 123 -10.08 7.02 5.60
N ARG A 124 -10.96 7.43 6.51
CA ARG A 124 -11.62 6.51 7.45
C ARG A 124 -12.57 5.54 6.76
N GLY A 125 -13.27 6.00 5.72
CA GLY A 125 -14.09 5.17 4.86
C GLY A 125 -13.25 4.05 4.23
N MET A 126 -12.09 4.37 3.65
CA MET A 126 -11.18 3.38 3.08
C MET A 126 -10.77 2.33 4.10
N GLN A 127 -10.41 2.77 5.31
CA GLN A 127 -10.03 1.90 6.41
C GLN A 127 -11.16 0.94 6.78
N ALA A 128 -12.37 1.49 7.00
CA ALA A 128 -13.54 0.73 7.40
C ALA A 128 -14.02 -0.25 6.31
N ALA A 129 -14.07 0.19 5.05
CA ALA A 129 -14.47 -0.64 3.91
C ALA A 129 -13.50 -1.83 3.75
N CYS A 130 -12.20 -1.58 3.74
CA CYS A 130 -11.20 -2.64 3.65
C CYS A 130 -11.28 -3.62 4.83
N ALA A 131 -11.47 -3.09 6.05
CA ALA A 131 -11.63 -3.92 7.24
C ALA A 131 -12.87 -4.83 7.16
N ALA A 132 -13.99 -4.30 6.67
CA ALA A 132 -15.23 -5.05 6.48
C ALA A 132 -15.06 -6.17 5.44
N GLU A 133 -14.50 -5.85 4.26
CA GLU A 133 -14.24 -6.84 3.20
C GLU A 133 -13.31 -7.97 3.66
N LEU A 134 -12.34 -7.66 4.52
CA LEU A 134 -11.39 -8.64 5.03
C LEU A 134 -11.85 -9.34 6.31
N GLY A 135 -12.92 -8.89 6.95
CA GLY A 135 -13.38 -9.41 8.24
C GLY A 135 -12.35 -9.21 9.37
N ILE A 136 -11.70 -8.04 9.42
CA ILE A 136 -10.72 -7.66 10.44
C ILE A 136 -11.11 -6.35 11.13
N ALA A 137 -10.44 -6.00 12.23
CA ALA A 137 -10.70 -4.73 12.90
C ALA A 137 -10.13 -3.54 12.08
N PRO A 138 -10.82 -2.38 12.02
CA PRO A 138 -10.34 -1.20 11.29
C PRO A 138 -8.93 -0.76 11.69
N GLU A 139 -8.58 -0.88 12.97
CA GLU A 139 -7.26 -0.50 13.48
C GLU A 139 -6.14 -1.40 12.93
N GLN A 140 -6.46 -2.53 12.29
CA GLN A 140 -5.50 -3.41 11.62
C GLN A 140 -5.29 -3.03 10.14
N VAL A 141 -5.92 -1.96 9.65
CA VAL A 141 -5.83 -1.51 8.26
C VAL A 141 -5.13 -0.17 8.18
N GLY A 142 -4.00 -0.14 7.47
CA GLY A 142 -3.37 1.10 7.03
C GLY A 142 -4.02 1.62 5.76
N VAL A 143 -4.09 2.94 5.60
CA VAL A 143 -4.57 3.62 4.38
C VAL A 143 -3.48 4.51 3.80
N ALA A 144 -3.38 4.53 2.47
CA ALA A 144 -2.45 5.37 1.74
C ALA A 144 -3.12 5.98 0.50
N SER A 145 -2.67 7.18 0.12
CA SER A 145 -3.11 7.85 -1.11
C SER A 145 -1.94 8.57 -1.75
N THR A 146 -1.87 8.58 -3.08
CA THR A 146 -0.84 9.31 -3.84
C THR A 146 -1.42 9.94 -5.10
N GLY A 147 -0.86 11.06 -5.56
CA GLY A 147 -1.32 11.78 -6.75
C GLY A 147 -1.46 13.27 -6.52
N LEU A 148 -2.48 13.87 -7.14
CA LEU A 148 -2.68 15.32 -7.08
C LEU A 148 -3.07 15.78 -5.66
N ILE A 149 -2.45 16.87 -5.19
CA ILE A 149 -2.75 17.51 -3.91
C ILE A 149 -3.96 18.45 -4.08
N GLY A 150 -4.80 18.56 -3.05
CA GLY A 150 -5.96 19.47 -3.04
C GLY A 150 -7.23 18.86 -3.64
N THR A 151 -7.22 17.58 -3.99
CA THR A 151 -8.40 16.86 -4.50
C THR A 151 -8.81 15.76 -3.53
N VAL A 152 -10.11 15.63 -3.28
CA VAL A 152 -10.68 14.49 -2.55
C VAL A 152 -10.88 13.35 -3.55
N PRO A 153 -10.41 12.11 -3.26
CA PRO A 153 -10.68 10.99 -4.15
C PRO A 153 -12.20 10.67 -4.14
N PRO A 154 -12.80 10.36 -5.30
CA PRO A 154 -14.24 10.14 -5.42
C PRO A 154 -14.65 8.88 -4.64
N TRP A 155 -15.37 9.06 -3.53
CA TRP A 155 -15.67 7.99 -2.57
C TRP A 155 -16.29 6.75 -3.22
N ASP A 156 -17.34 6.91 -4.03
CA ASP A 156 -18.04 5.79 -4.66
C ASP A 156 -17.11 4.90 -5.49
N ARG A 157 -16.14 5.51 -6.19
CA ARG A 157 -15.14 4.77 -6.97
C ARG A 157 -14.14 4.08 -6.05
N VAL A 158 -13.67 4.78 -5.01
CA VAL A 158 -12.75 4.20 -4.03
C VAL A 158 -13.37 2.98 -3.35
N GLU A 159 -14.60 3.11 -2.84
CA GLU A 159 -15.33 2.05 -2.16
C GLU A 159 -15.53 0.81 -3.06
N GLN A 160 -16.00 1.03 -4.30
CA GLN A 160 -16.15 -0.05 -5.29
C GLN A 160 -14.81 -0.70 -5.64
N GLY A 161 -13.75 0.11 -5.78
CA GLY A 161 -12.40 -0.36 -6.02
C GLY A 161 -11.87 -1.23 -4.88
N ILE A 162 -12.16 -0.88 -3.63
CA ILE A 162 -11.76 -1.65 -2.45
C ILE A 162 -12.46 -3.02 -2.45
N ALA A 163 -13.77 -3.07 -2.69
CA ALA A 163 -14.50 -4.33 -2.77
C ALA A 163 -13.99 -5.23 -3.91
N ALA A 164 -13.72 -4.65 -5.08
CA ALA A 164 -13.15 -5.36 -6.22
C ALA A 164 -11.73 -5.87 -5.95
N ALA A 165 -10.88 -5.05 -5.31
CA ALA A 165 -9.54 -5.43 -4.90
C ALA A 165 -9.56 -6.57 -3.87
N ALA A 166 -10.44 -6.50 -2.87
CA ALA A 166 -10.59 -7.54 -1.86
C ALA A 166 -10.98 -8.90 -2.47
N THR A 167 -11.91 -8.90 -3.43
CA THR A 167 -12.32 -10.10 -4.17
C THR A 167 -11.18 -10.67 -5.04
N SER A 168 -10.26 -9.81 -5.51
CA SER A 168 -9.17 -10.18 -6.41
C SER A 168 -7.85 -10.52 -5.70
N LEU A 169 -7.85 -10.62 -4.36
CA LEU A 169 -6.63 -10.93 -3.59
C LEU A 169 -6.07 -12.30 -3.93
N GLN A 170 -4.79 -12.34 -4.28
CA GLN A 170 -4.11 -13.58 -4.64
C GLN A 170 -2.62 -13.53 -4.27
N ALA A 171 -2.01 -14.71 -4.07
CA ALA A 171 -0.59 -14.84 -3.75
C ALA A 171 0.34 -14.39 -4.90
N THR A 172 -0.19 -14.24 -6.12
CA THR A 172 0.53 -13.76 -7.30
C THR A 172 0.25 -12.31 -7.65
N GLY A 173 -0.57 -11.60 -6.87
CA GLY A 173 -1.08 -10.27 -7.22
C GLY A 173 -0.15 -9.11 -6.87
N GLY A 174 1.11 -9.40 -6.51
CA GLY A 174 2.09 -8.37 -6.17
C GLY A 174 2.37 -7.40 -7.31
N ALA A 175 2.36 -7.87 -8.56
CA ALA A 175 2.53 -7.02 -9.75
C ALA A 175 1.31 -6.11 -9.99
N ASP A 176 0.10 -6.63 -9.75
CA ASP A 176 -1.14 -5.85 -9.89
C ASP A 176 -1.19 -4.73 -8.86
N PHE A 177 -0.85 -5.04 -7.60
CA PHE A 177 -0.72 -4.04 -6.54
C PHE A 177 0.28 -2.95 -6.91
N LEU A 178 1.47 -3.32 -7.39
CA LEU A 178 2.49 -2.37 -7.82
C LEU A 178 2.00 -1.44 -8.95
N ALA A 179 1.23 -1.97 -9.91
CA ALA A 179 0.70 -1.16 -11.02
C ALA A 179 -0.38 -0.16 -10.56
N SER A 180 -1.00 -0.39 -9.40
CA SER A 180 -2.12 0.40 -8.87
C SER A 180 -1.72 1.59 -8.00
N ILE A 181 -0.45 1.70 -7.60
CA ILE A 181 0.05 2.73 -6.69
C ILE A 181 0.98 3.72 -7.39
#